data_AF-A0AA91TT73-F1
#
_entry.id   AF-A0AA91TT73-F1
#
_cell.length_a   1.000
_cell.length_b   1.000
_cell.length_c   1.000
_cell.angle_alpha   90.00
_cell.angle_beta   90.00
_cell.angle_gamma   90.00
#
_symmetry.space_group_name_H-M   'P 1'
#
loop_
_entity.id
_entity.type
_entity.pdbx_description
1 polymer ?
#
loop_
_entity_poly.entity_id
_entity_poly.type
_entity_poly.pdbx_seq_one_letter_code
_entity_poly.pdbx_strand_id
1 'polypeptide(L)'
;MNNPLIEVDQYIDEKINNLIDYVKSPSGNLYDFLLEQARFLNLSTLDFKYLSYFIYTVDENGYLSQPLESICSDFHIEKEKGEFILDILHGLEPAGIGARNLQESLLIQLQRKYSDNKLAQLIITDYFNLFASKKWRLIEKKLSVSIKKIQEIKDLIETLQPRPGL
;
A
#
# COMPACT_ATOMS: atom_id res chain seq x y z
N MET A 1 -20.30 25.97 23.51
CA MET A 1 -20.42 24.85 22.56
C MET A 1 -19.02 24.56 22.06
N ASN A 2 -18.43 23.42 22.43
CA ASN A 2 -17.12 23.03 21.88
C ASN A 2 -17.29 22.71 20.40
N ASN A 3 -16.34 23.16 19.58
CA ASN A 3 -16.34 22.89 18.15
C ASN A 3 -16.01 21.39 17.94
N PRO A 4 -16.87 20.59 17.30
CA PRO A 4 -16.64 19.17 17.08
C PRO A 4 -15.30 18.85 16.40
N LEU A 5 -14.78 19.80 15.60
CA LEU A 5 -13.48 19.67 14.94
C LEU A 5 -12.30 19.70 15.93
N ILE A 6 -12.43 20.39 17.06
CA ILE A 6 -11.38 20.48 18.10
C ILE A 6 -11.26 19.16 18.86
N GLU A 7 -12.37 18.47 19.12
CA GLU A 7 -12.37 17.19 19.83
C GLU A 7 -11.78 16.06 18.95
N VAL A 8 -12.06 16.08 17.65
CA VAL A 8 -11.46 15.15 16.68
C VAL A 8 -9.94 15.36 16.58
N ASP A 9 -9.48 16.61 16.48
CA ASP A 9 -8.04 16.92 16.42
C ASP A 9 -7.31 16.47 17.69
N GLN A 10 -7.89 16.70 18.88
CA GLN A 10 -7.30 16.27 20.16
C GLN A 10 -7.24 14.75 20.30
N TYR A 11 -8.30 14.04 19.91
CA TYR A 11 -8.33 12.57 19.93
C TYR A 11 -7.29 11.96 18.98
N ILE A 12 -7.16 12.51 17.77
CA ILE A 12 -6.14 12.08 16.80
C ILE A 12 -4.74 12.34 17.37
N ASP A 13 -4.49 13.53 17.93
CA ASP A 13 -3.20 13.89 18.49
C ASP A 13 -2.83 13.01 19.70
N GLU A 14 -3.78 12.73 20.60
CA GLU A 14 -3.57 11.82 21.72
C GLU A 14 -3.26 10.39 21.25
N LYS A 15 -4.02 9.89 20.26
CA LYS A 15 -3.80 8.56 19.68
C LYS A 15 -2.42 8.47 19.03
N ILE A 16 -2.04 9.45 18.20
CA ILE A 16 -0.72 9.52 17.57
C ILE A 16 0.40 9.62 18.61
N ASN A 17 0.26 10.47 19.64
CA ASN A 17 1.28 10.60 20.68
C ASN A 17 1.45 9.31 21.49
N ASN A 18 0.36 8.65 21.87
CA ASN A 18 0.40 7.36 22.56
C ASN A 18 1.06 6.28 21.70
N LEU A 19 0.84 6.31 20.38
CA LEU A 19 1.50 5.42 19.43
C LEU A 19 2.99 5.72 19.34
N ILE A 20 3.38 6.99 19.20
CA ILE A 20 4.79 7.42 19.20
C ILE A 20 5.51 6.96 20.49
N ASP A 21 4.84 7.05 21.64
CA ASP A 21 5.41 6.64 22.92
C ASP A 21 5.56 5.11 23.05
N TYR A 22 4.64 4.33 22.49
CA TYR A 22 4.75 2.87 22.41
C TYR A 22 5.87 2.41 21.44
N VAL A 23 6.25 3.27 20.50
CA VAL A 23 7.18 3.01 19.38
C VAL A 23 8.64 3.25 19.69
N LYS A 24 9.01 3.42 20.96
CA LYS A 24 10.43 3.24 21.37
C LYS A 24 10.96 1.80 21.20
N SER A 25 10.44 1.01 20.24
CA SER A 25 11.11 0.10 19.28
C SER A 25 10.12 -1.02 18.88
N PRO A 26 9.79 -1.20 17.59
CA PRO A 26 10.65 -1.99 16.69
C PRO A 26 10.80 -1.39 15.27
N SER A 27 12.02 -1.37 14.72
CA SER A 27 12.39 -0.96 13.34
C SER A 27 12.37 0.56 13.02
N GLY A 28 13.17 1.36 13.72
CA GLY A 28 13.41 2.80 13.43
C GLY A 28 14.14 3.10 12.12
N ASN A 29 13.79 2.45 11.01
CA ASN A 29 14.31 2.77 9.68
C ASN A 29 13.18 2.91 8.64
N LEU A 30 12.22 1.97 8.56
CA LEU A 30 11.16 2.05 7.54
C LEU A 30 10.10 3.12 7.88
N TYR A 31 9.60 3.13 9.11
CA TYR A 31 8.63 4.13 9.57
C TYR A 31 9.18 5.56 9.41
N ASP A 32 10.39 5.79 9.92
CA ASP A 32 11.06 7.09 9.84
C ASP A 32 11.31 7.49 8.38
N PHE A 33 11.77 6.55 7.54
CA PHE A 33 11.97 6.79 6.10
C PHE A 33 10.68 7.17 5.37
N LEU A 34 9.55 6.52 5.68
CA LEU A 34 8.25 6.85 5.08
C LEU A 34 7.72 8.20 5.59
N LEU A 35 7.90 8.49 6.89
CA LEU A 35 7.54 9.80 7.45
C LEU A 35 8.38 10.93 6.85
N GLU A 36 9.68 10.72 6.65
CA GLU A 36 10.54 11.71 5.99
C GLU A 36 10.02 12.04 4.60
N GLN A 37 9.66 11.03 3.80
CA GLN A 37 9.04 11.25 2.49
C GLN A 37 7.71 11.99 2.60
N ALA A 38 6.84 11.61 3.53
CA ALA A 38 5.56 12.26 3.77
C ALA A 38 5.72 13.76 4.11
N ARG A 39 6.80 14.16 4.79
CA ARG A 39 7.09 15.58 5.12
C ARG A 39 7.40 16.43 3.88
N PHE A 40 7.83 15.82 2.78
CA PHE A 40 8.05 16.54 1.52
C PHE A 40 6.78 16.67 0.68
N LEU A 41 5.68 16.03 1.08
CA LEU A 41 4.39 16.17 0.40
C LEU A 41 3.65 17.42 0.90
N ASN A 42 2.98 18.12 -0.03
CA ASN A 42 2.14 19.28 0.31
C ASN A 42 0.76 18.81 0.80
N LEU A 43 0.71 18.25 2.00
CA LEU A 43 -0.52 17.73 2.63
C LEU A 43 -1.09 18.74 3.63
N SER A 44 -2.42 18.69 3.83
CA SER A 44 -3.02 19.37 4.97
C SER A 44 -2.50 18.76 6.28
N THR A 45 -2.53 19.51 7.38
CA THR A 45 -2.13 18.99 8.70
C THR A 45 -2.90 17.72 9.06
N LEU A 46 -4.19 17.67 8.74
CA LEU A 46 -5.03 16.51 9.01
C LEU A 46 -4.68 15.31 8.13
N ASP A 47 -4.41 15.52 6.84
CA ASP A 47 -3.99 14.44 5.93
C ASP A 47 -2.63 13.87 6.31
N PHE A 48 -1.70 14.72 6.75
CA PHE A 48 -0.41 14.28 7.25
C PHE A 48 -0.57 13.42 8.52
N LYS A 49 -1.48 13.79 9.43
CA LYS A 49 -1.81 12.97 10.62
C LYS A 49 -2.37 11.59 10.22
N TYR A 50 -3.33 11.55 9.29
CA TYR A 50 -3.88 10.28 8.79
C TYR A 50 -2.81 9.44 8.11
N LEU A 51 -2.02 10.03 7.22
CA LEU A 51 -0.94 9.32 6.52
C LEU A 51 0.09 8.76 7.51
N SER A 52 0.47 9.53 8.53
CA SER A 52 1.40 9.07 9.58
C SER A 52 0.88 7.83 10.30
N TYR A 53 -0.42 7.76 10.56
CA TYR A 53 -1.04 6.58 11.15
C TYR A 53 -1.10 5.41 10.16
N PHE A 54 -1.43 5.65 8.89
CA PHE A 54 -1.42 4.60 7.88
C PHE A 54 -0.02 3.98 7.75
N ILE A 55 1.02 4.83 7.72
CA ILE A 55 2.43 4.40 7.75
C ILE A 55 2.70 3.54 8.98
N TYR A 56 2.15 3.89 10.15
CA TYR A 56 2.30 3.09 11.37
C TYR A 56 1.66 1.69 11.26
N THR A 57 0.55 1.59 10.52
CA THR A 57 -0.10 0.29 10.30
C THR A 57 0.62 -0.59 9.28
N VAL A 58 1.72 -0.13 8.66
CA VAL A 58 2.52 -0.93 7.73
C VAL A 58 3.40 -1.91 8.51
N ASP A 59 3.33 -3.19 8.15
CA ASP A 59 4.13 -4.26 8.74
C ASP A 59 5.57 -4.30 8.19
N GLU A 60 6.39 -5.20 8.73
CA GLU A 60 7.78 -5.40 8.29
C GLU A 60 7.94 -5.83 6.83
N ASN A 61 6.90 -6.40 6.21
CA ASN A 61 6.92 -6.77 4.79
C ASN A 61 6.50 -5.59 3.90
N GLY A 62 6.02 -4.50 4.48
CA GLY A 62 5.54 -3.33 3.76
C GLY A 62 4.05 -3.37 3.40
N TYR A 63 3.26 -4.22 4.07
CA TYR A 63 1.81 -4.33 3.85
C TYR A 63 1.01 -3.71 4.99
N LEU A 64 -0.26 -3.36 4.76
CA LEU A 64 -1.15 -3.01 5.87
C LEU A 64 -1.34 -4.22 6.79
N SER A 65 -1.06 -4.04 8.07
CA SER A 65 -1.22 -5.04 9.12
C SER A 65 -2.69 -5.32 9.49
N GLN A 66 -3.61 -4.44 9.10
CA GLN A 66 -5.04 -4.56 9.34
C GLN A 66 -5.86 -4.05 8.14
N PRO A 67 -7.14 -4.48 7.99
CA PRO A 67 -8.01 -4.00 6.92
C PRO A 67 -8.19 -2.48 6.96
N LEU A 68 -8.31 -1.85 5.78
CA LEU A 68 -8.51 -0.40 5.66
C LEU A 68 -9.73 0.07 6.47
N GLU A 69 -10.80 -0.70 6.50
CA GLU A 69 -12.02 -0.39 7.26
C GLU A 69 -11.74 -0.24 8.76
N SER A 70 -10.82 -1.04 9.31
CA SER A 70 -10.39 -0.92 10.71
C SER A 70 -9.59 0.37 10.93
N ILE A 71 -8.63 0.66 10.04
CA ILE A 71 -7.83 1.90 10.08
C ILE A 71 -8.73 3.14 9.98
N CYS A 72 -9.77 3.11 9.15
CA CYS A 72 -10.73 4.22 9.03
C CYS A 72 -11.60 4.35 10.29
N SER A 73 -12.04 3.23 10.85
CA SER A 73 -12.86 3.20 12.08
C SER A 73 -12.10 3.80 13.27
N ASP A 74 -10.78 3.61 13.30
CA ASP A 74 -9.90 4.16 14.33
C ASP A 74 -9.93 5.70 14.41
N PHE A 75 -10.30 6.39 13.35
CA PHE A 75 -10.43 7.85 13.26
C PHE A 75 -11.82 8.36 12.94
N HIS A 76 -12.81 7.46 12.86
CA HIS A 76 -14.16 7.80 12.41
C HIS A 76 -14.18 8.53 11.05
N ILE A 77 -13.28 8.15 10.13
CA ILE A 77 -13.27 8.69 8.77
C ILE A 77 -14.04 7.78 7.81
N GLU A 78 -14.61 8.39 6.78
CA GLU A 78 -15.28 7.68 5.70
C GLU A 78 -14.28 6.87 4.87
N LYS A 79 -14.76 5.79 4.24
CA LYS A 79 -13.93 4.88 3.45
C LYS A 79 -13.22 5.61 2.32
N GLU A 80 -13.91 6.53 1.67
CA GLU A 80 -13.42 7.38 0.58
C GLU A 80 -12.20 8.19 1.02
N LYS A 81 -12.23 8.71 2.26
CA LYS A 81 -11.08 9.42 2.82
C LYS A 81 -9.92 8.46 3.10
N GLY A 82 -10.21 7.27 3.59
CA GLY A 82 -9.19 6.24 3.80
C GLY A 82 -8.49 5.80 2.51
N GLU A 83 -9.25 5.53 1.44
CA GLU A 83 -8.71 5.18 0.13
C GLU A 83 -7.80 6.31 -0.41
N PHE A 84 -8.22 7.57 -0.26
CA PHE A 84 -7.39 8.72 -0.65
C PHE A 84 -6.05 8.77 0.10
N ILE A 85 -6.05 8.54 1.41
CA ILE A 85 -4.80 8.51 2.20
C ILE A 85 -3.94 7.30 1.82
N LEU A 86 -4.57 6.16 1.54
CA LEU A 86 -3.89 4.96 1.09
C LEU A 86 -3.22 5.15 -0.28
N ASP A 87 -3.87 5.83 -1.22
CA ASP A 87 -3.30 6.19 -2.52
C ASP A 87 -2.05 7.08 -2.36
N ILE A 88 -2.06 8.00 -1.40
CA ILE A 88 -0.86 8.80 -1.06
C ILE A 88 0.25 7.90 -0.52
N LEU A 89 -0.06 6.97 0.38
CA LEU A 89 0.90 6.00 0.91
C LEU A 89 1.51 5.13 -0.21
N HIS A 90 0.70 4.65 -1.16
CA HIS A 90 1.17 3.88 -2.32
C HIS A 90 2.11 4.67 -3.24
N GLY A 91 2.05 6.00 -3.18
CA GLY A 91 2.95 6.91 -3.85
C GLY A 91 4.36 6.99 -3.24
N LEU A 92 4.53 6.60 -1.97
CA LEU A 92 5.83 6.62 -1.30
C LEU A 92 6.76 5.50 -1.83
N GLU A 93 8.05 5.64 -1.57
CA GLU A 93 9.05 4.59 -1.79
C GLU A 93 9.23 3.75 -0.52
N PRO A 94 9.49 2.44 -0.64
CA PRO A 94 9.60 1.70 -1.89
C PRO A 94 8.24 1.41 -2.55
N ALA A 95 8.20 1.41 -3.89
CA ALA A 95 6.98 1.09 -4.64
C ALA A 95 6.31 -0.22 -4.17
N GLY A 96 5.01 -0.14 -3.90
CA GLY A 96 4.21 -1.27 -3.38
C GLY A 96 4.02 -1.27 -1.86
N ILE A 97 4.58 -0.28 -1.15
CA ILE A 97 4.35 -0.05 0.28
C ILE A 97 2.88 0.25 0.58
N GLY A 98 2.38 -0.23 1.72
CA GLY A 98 0.99 -0.04 2.12
C GLY A 98 -0.01 -0.87 1.31
N ALA A 99 0.44 -1.84 0.52
CA ALA A 99 -0.46 -2.77 -0.14
C ALA A 99 -1.18 -3.65 0.90
N ARG A 100 -2.42 -4.05 0.64
CA ARG A 100 -3.20 -4.98 1.48
C ARG A 100 -2.72 -6.42 1.33
N ASN A 101 -2.05 -6.73 0.22
CA ASN A 101 -1.52 -8.06 -0.10
C ASN A 101 -0.48 -8.01 -1.23
N LEU A 102 0.14 -9.16 -1.50
CA LEU A 102 1.13 -9.32 -2.56
C LEU A 102 0.61 -8.95 -3.96
N GLN A 103 -0.63 -9.30 -4.30
CA GLN A 103 -1.20 -9.02 -5.62
C GLN A 103 -1.28 -7.51 -5.86
N GLU A 104 -1.78 -6.77 -4.88
CA GLU A 104 -1.85 -5.30 -4.92
C GLU A 104 -0.46 -4.67 -4.93
N SER A 105 0.48 -5.19 -4.13
CA SER A 105 1.86 -4.69 -4.12
C SER A 105 2.53 -4.81 -5.49
N LEU A 106 2.39 -5.97 -6.15
CA LEU A 106 2.90 -6.18 -7.51
C LEU A 106 2.19 -5.29 -8.52
N LEU A 107 0.88 -5.08 -8.37
CA LEU A 107 0.12 -4.20 -9.27
C LEU A 107 0.59 -2.74 -9.17
N ILE A 108 0.78 -2.22 -7.96
CA ILE A 108 1.33 -0.87 -7.72
C ILE A 108 2.71 -0.75 -8.37
N GLN A 109 3.59 -1.73 -8.17
CA GLN A 109 4.92 -1.75 -8.76
C GLN A 109 4.89 -1.79 -10.29
N LEU A 110 4.02 -2.62 -10.88
CA LEU A 110 3.81 -2.69 -12.32
C LEU A 110 3.31 -1.36 -12.88
N GLN A 111 2.35 -0.71 -12.21
CA GLN A 111 1.82 0.57 -12.64
C GLN A 111 2.87 1.67 -12.61
N ARG A 112 3.78 1.66 -11.63
CA ARG A 112 4.85 2.65 -11.49
C ARG A 112 6.02 2.42 -12.45
N LYS A 113 6.49 1.18 -12.59
CA LYS A 113 7.72 0.84 -13.34
C LYS A 113 7.47 0.36 -14.77
N TYR A 114 6.30 -0.21 -15.03
CA TYR A 114 5.94 -0.87 -16.28
C TYR A 114 4.51 -0.52 -16.72
N SER A 115 4.17 0.78 -16.66
CA SER A 115 2.84 1.33 -16.93
C SER A 115 2.28 0.93 -18.30
N ASP A 116 3.14 0.73 -19.29
CA ASP A 116 2.81 0.32 -20.66
C ASP A 116 2.57 -1.19 -20.81
N ASN A 117 3.02 -2.01 -19.85
CA ASN A 117 2.83 -3.46 -19.90
C ASN A 117 1.44 -3.86 -19.40
N LYS A 118 0.43 -3.57 -20.22
CA LYS A 118 -0.97 -3.85 -19.91
C LYS A 118 -1.26 -5.34 -19.71
N LEU A 119 -0.50 -6.22 -20.36
CA LEU A 119 -0.67 -7.67 -20.19
C LEU A 119 -0.19 -8.14 -18.81
N ALA A 120 0.95 -7.63 -18.32
CA ALA A 120 1.42 -7.92 -16.96
C ALA A 120 0.37 -7.49 -15.92
N GLN A 121 -0.12 -6.25 -16.05
CA GLN A 121 -1.14 -5.70 -15.17
C GLN A 121 -2.43 -6.54 -15.22
N LEU A 122 -2.93 -6.88 -16.41
CA LEU A 122 -4.11 -7.72 -16.58
C LEU A 122 -3.95 -9.11 -15.93
N ILE A 123 -2.79 -9.74 -16.11
CA ILE A 123 -2.50 -11.05 -15.53
C ILE A 123 -2.49 -10.97 -14.00
N ILE A 124 -1.86 -9.94 -13.42
CA ILE A 124 -1.83 -9.75 -11.97
C ILE A 124 -3.19 -9.32 -11.43
N THR A 125 -4.02 -8.56 -12.15
CA THR A 125 -5.34 -8.15 -11.67
C THR A 125 -6.35 -9.30 -11.71
N ASP A 126 -6.51 -9.95 -12.87
CA ASP A 126 -7.64 -10.86 -13.11
C ASP A 126 -7.26 -12.35 -13.00
N TYR A 127 -5.95 -12.66 -13.12
CA TYR A 127 -5.46 -14.03 -13.24
C TYR A 127 -4.39 -14.39 -12.19
N PHE A 128 -4.26 -13.60 -11.12
CA PHE A 128 -3.23 -13.78 -10.10
C PHE A 128 -3.14 -15.20 -9.57
N ASN A 129 -4.27 -15.80 -9.18
CA ASN A 129 -4.29 -17.16 -8.62
C ASN A 129 -3.81 -18.23 -9.62
N LEU A 130 -4.17 -18.07 -10.90
CA LEU A 130 -3.67 -18.96 -11.96
C LEU A 130 -2.19 -18.74 -12.19
N PHE A 131 -1.74 -17.48 -12.14
CA PHE A 131 -0.36 -17.09 -12.34
C PHE A 131 0.53 -17.64 -11.21
N ALA A 132 0.17 -17.38 -9.96
CA ALA A 132 0.85 -17.88 -8.77
C ALA A 132 0.90 -19.42 -8.74
N SER A 133 -0.17 -20.09 -9.20
CA SER A 133 -0.23 -21.55 -9.32
C SER A 133 0.45 -22.12 -10.58
N LYS A 134 1.14 -21.29 -11.38
CA LYS A 134 1.82 -21.67 -12.63
C LYS A 134 0.91 -22.35 -13.67
N LYS A 135 -0.38 -22.02 -13.68
CA LYS A 135 -1.39 -22.58 -14.60
C LYS A 135 -1.37 -21.89 -15.97
N TRP A 136 -0.20 -21.83 -16.62
CA TRP A 136 0.06 -21.04 -17.84
C TRP A 136 -0.86 -21.37 -19.00
N ARG A 137 -1.13 -22.66 -19.24
CA ARG A 137 -2.05 -23.09 -20.32
C ARG A 137 -3.47 -22.58 -20.14
N LEU A 138 -3.92 -22.34 -18.91
CA LEU A 138 -5.25 -21.76 -18.67
C LEU A 138 -5.26 -20.26 -18.97
N ILE A 139 -4.18 -19.55 -18.63
CA ILE A 139 -4.02 -18.13 -18.95
C ILE A 139 -3.92 -17.94 -20.47
N GLU A 140 -3.11 -18.75 -21.15
CA GLU A 140 -2.99 -18.75 -22.62
C GLU A 140 -4.35 -18.89 -23.29
N LYS A 141 -5.14 -19.89 -22.88
CA LYS A 141 -6.49 -20.12 -23.45
C LYS A 141 -7.46 -18.97 -23.16
N LYS A 142 -7.38 -18.35 -21.97
CA LYS A 142 -8.30 -17.28 -21.56
C LYS A 142 -7.97 -15.94 -22.22
N LEU A 143 -6.69 -15.66 -22.42
CA LEU A 143 -6.21 -14.39 -22.96
C LEU A 143 -5.81 -14.46 -24.44
N SER A 144 -5.80 -15.65 -25.05
CA SER A 144 -5.31 -15.89 -26.41
C SER A 144 -3.88 -15.37 -26.62
N VAL A 145 -3.02 -15.52 -25.60
CA VAL A 145 -1.61 -15.13 -25.63
C VAL A 145 -0.71 -16.36 -25.57
N SER A 146 0.43 -16.32 -26.25
CA SER A 146 1.34 -17.47 -26.27
C SER A 146 1.96 -17.74 -24.89
N ILE A 147 2.25 -19.02 -24.60
CA ILE A 147 3.04 -19.42 -23.41
C ILE A 147 4.36 -18.63 -23.33
N LYS A 148 5.02 -18.38 -24.46
CA LYS A 148 6.26 -17.58 -24.49
C LYS A 148 6.03 -16.18 -23.91
N LYS A 149 4.91 -15.53 -24.27
CA LYS A 149 4.60 -14.20 -23.74
C LYS A 149 4.31 -14.24 -22.25
N ILE A 150 3.61 -15.26 -21.77
CA ILE A 150 3.37 -15.47 -20.33
C ILE A 150 4.68 -15.66 -19.57
N GLN A 151 5.64 -16.38 -20.17
CA GLN A 151 6.97 -16.57 -19.58
C GLN A 151 7.73 -15.24 -19.47
N GLU A 152 7.70 -14.39 -20.50
CA GLU A 152 8.28 -13.04 -20.45
C GLU A 152 7.65 -12.19 -19.32
N ILE A 153 6.34 -12.27 -19.13
CA ILE A 153 5.64 -11.58 -18.02
C ILE A 153 6.07 -12.15 -16.67
N LYS A 154 6.23 -13.48 -16.57
CA LYS A 154 6.73 -14.12 -15.34
C LYS A 154 8.12 -13.64 -15.01
N ASP A 155 9.04 -13.64 -15.98
CA ASP A 155 10.42 -13.22 -15.76
C ASP A 155 10.48 -11.73 -15.37
N LEU A 156 9.58 -10.89 -15.90
CA LEU A 156 9.44 -9.50 -15.46
C LEU A 156 8.96 -9.40 -14.00
N ILE A 157 7.90 -10.12 -13.62
CA ILE A 157 7.35 -10.08 -12.26
C ILE A 157 8.37 -10.54 -11.21
N GLU A 158 9.25 -11.48 -11.56
CA GLU A 158 10.34 -11.92 -10.67
C GLU A 158 11.42 -10.84 -10.42
N THR A 159 11.43 -9.75 -11.19
CA THR A 159 12.30 -8.59 -10.92
C THR A 159 11.70 -7.58 -9.93
N LEU A 160 10.42 -7.74 -9.57
CA LEU A 160 9.71 -6.90 -8.61
C LEU A 160 10.02 -7.33 -7.17
N GLN A 161 9.84 -6.42 -6.21
CA GLN A 161 10.10 -6.69 -4.80
C GLN A 161 8.81 -7.15 -4.11
N PRO A 162 8.64 -8.45 -3.78
CA PRO A 162 7.40 -8.92 -3.17
C PRO A 162 7.19 -8.34 -1.77
N ARG A 163 8.26 -8.03 -1.03
CA ARG A 163 8.22 -7.49 0.33
C ARG A 163 8.88 -6.11 0.36
N PRO A 164 8.16 -5.04 0.01
CA PRO A 164 8.74 -3.70 -0.08
C PRO A 164 9.34 -3.21 1.25
N GLY A 165 8.88 -3.70 2.41
CA GLY A 165 9.42 -3.30 3.71
C GLY A 165 10.82 -3.83 4.06
N LEU A 166 11.36 -4.78 3.26
CA LEU A 166 12.65 -5.45 3.48
C LEU A 166 13.70 -5.06 2.45
#